data_AF-A0A651E1Q1-F1
#
_entry.id   AF-A0A651E1Q1-F1
#
_cell.length_a   1.000
_cell.length_b   1.000
_cell.length_c   1.000
_cell.angle_alpha   90.00
_cell.angle_beta   90.00
_cell.angle_gamma   90.00
#
_symmetry.space_group_name_H-M   'P 1'
#
loop_
_entity.id
_entity.type
_entity.pdbx_description
1 polymer ?
#
loop_
_entity_poly.entity_id
_entity_poly.type
_entity_poly.pdbx_seq_one_letter_code
_entity_poly.pdbx_strand_id
1 'polypeptide(L)'
;PPPPPPHPPAPPPPPPPRRVVSVASLVGFITLFGVATRNGLLLVDNYNTKLAQGMPLREVIVEGSSERLVAILMTALTSALGMVPLVIGSGAGKEILQPLAVVVLGGLFTSTALTLLVLPSLYAQFGRHLVPKVAAPLSPPEIETEPHDPALIQ
;
A
#
# COMPACT_ATOMS: atom_id res chain seq x y z
N PRO A 1 -53.20 0.96 58.04
CA PRO A 1 -52.34 1.81 57.18
C PRO A 1 -52.71 1.52 55.72
N PRO A 2 -52.91 2.54 54.87
CA PRO A 2 -53.15 2.30 53.45
C PRO A 2 -51.92 1.62 52.81
N PRO A 3 -52.13 0.76 51.79
CA PRO A 3 -51.03 0.12 51.08
C PRO A 3 -50.16 1.18 50.40
N PRO A 4 -48.83 0.96 50.32
CA PRO A 4 -47.94 1.89 49.65
C PRO A 4 -48.32 2.04 48.17
N PRO A 5 -48.19 3.25 47.61
CA PRO A 5 -48.47 3.48 46.20
C PRO A 5 -47.60 2.57 45.32
N PRO A 6 -48.11 2.07 44.19
CA PRO A 6 -47.34 1.23 43.27
C PRO A 6 -46.11 1.99 42.79
N HIS A 7 -44.95 1.35 42.86
CA HIS A 7 -43.70 1.94 42.37
C HIS A 7 -43.83 2.25 40.87
N PRO A 8 -43.32 3.41 40.41
CA PRO A 8 -43.31 3.73 39.00
C PRO A 8 -42.54 2.64 38.22
N PRO A 9 -43.00 2.30 37.00
CA PRO A 9 -42.31 1.31 36.17
C PRO A 9 -40.86 1.74 35.96
N ALA A 10 -39.94 0.79 36.09
CA ALA A 10 -38.52 1.04 35.88
C ALA A 10 -38.28 1.65 34.48
N PRO A 11 -37.35 2.61 34.35
CA PRO A 11 -37.00 3.16 33.04
C PRO A 11 -36.52 2.02 32.12
N PRO A 12 -36.87 2.07 30.82
CA PRO A 12 -36.42 1.06 29.87
C PRO A 12 -34.89 1.02 29.83
N PRO A 13 -34.27 -0.17 29.65
CA PRO A 13 -32.83 -0.29 29.57
C PRO A 13 -32.30 0.53 28.38
N PRO A 14 -31.08 1.10 28.48
CA PRO A 14 -30.48 1.84 27.39
C PRO A 14 -30.32 0.93 26.15
N PRO A 15 -30.48 1.47 24.93
CA PRO A 15 -30.30 0.69 23.71
C PRO A 15 -28.86 0.17 23.61
N PRO A 16 -28.65 -1.02 23.02
CA PRO A 16 -27.31 -1.55 22.80
C PRO A 16 -26.53 -0.64 21.84
N PRO A 17 -25.19 -0.53 22.01
CA PRO A 17 -24.38 0.30 21.12
C PRO A 17 -24.44 -0.25 19.69
N ARG A 18 -24.94 0.56 18.74
CA ARG A 18 -24.91 0.22 17.31
C ARG A 18 -23.47 0.32 16.80
N ARG A 19 -22.89 -0.81 16.41
CA ARG A 19 -21.63 -0.86 15.64
C ARG A 19 -21.93 -0.53 14.18
N VAL A 20 -22.08 0.75 13.87
CA VAL A 20 -22.28 1.23 12.49
C VAL A 20 -20.95 1.69 11.91
N VAL A 21 -20.70 1.31 10.65
CA VAL A 21 -19.62 1.89 9.84
C VAL A 21 -19.88 3.40 9.73
N SER A 22 -18.98 4.22 10.27
CA SER A 22 -19.12 5.68 10.18
C SER A 22 -18.62 6.19 8.83
N VAL A 23 -19.14 7.34 8.37
CA VAL A 23 -18.64 8.03 7.17
C VAL A 23 -17.13 8.25 7.24
N ALA A 24 -16.63 8.59 8.44
CA ALA A 24 -15.21 8.79 8.67
C ALA A 24 -14.38 7.51 8.48
N SER A 25 -14.93 6.35 8.88
CA SER A 25 -14.30 5.04 8.67
C SER A 25 -14.21 4.71 7.17
N LEU A 26 -15.24 5.04 6.39
CA LEU A 26 -15.24 4.85 4.94
C LEU A 26 -14.18 5.73 4.25
N VAL A 27 -14.09 7.01 4.63
CA VAL A 27 -13.06 7.92 4.13
C VAL A 27 -11.66 7.38 4.47
N GLY A 28 -11.46 6.92 5.71
CA GLY A 28 -10.19 6.29 6.12
C GLY A 28 -9.84 5.06 5.28
N PHE A 29 -10.83 4.24 4.93
CA PHE A 29 -10.62 3.08 4.07
C PHE A 29 -10.20 3.45 2.64
N ILE A 30 -10.82 4.48 2.05
CA ILE A 30 -10.47 4.99 0.72
C ILE A 30 -9.06 5.57 0.72
N THR A 31 -8.73 6.39 1.73
CA THR A 31 -7.39 6.95 1.89
C THR A 31 -6.35 5.83 1.99
N LEU A 32 -6.62 4.82 2.80
CA LEU A 32 -5.75 3.66 2.94
C LEU A 32 -5.58 2.92 1.62
N PHE A 33 -6.67 2.69 0.89
CA PHE A 33 -6.61 2.01 -0.41
C PHE A 33 -5.70 2.75 -1.39
N GLY A 34 -5.74 4.08 -1.41
CA GLY A 34 -4.83 4.89 -2.22
C GLY A 34 -3.36 4.72 -1.82
N VAL A 35 -3.07 4.75 -0.51
CA VAL A 35 -1.71 4.52 0.01
C VAL A 35 -1.21 3.10 -0.32
N ALA A 36 -2.06 2.10 -0.12
CA ALA A 36 -1.79 0.70 -0.43
C ALA A 36 -1.46 0.51 -1.91
N THR A 37 -2.31 1.04 -2.79
CA THR A 37 -2.15 0.95 -4.24
C THR A 37 -0.88 1.65 -4.70
N ARG A 38 -0.57 2.84 -4.15
CA ARG A 38 0.68 3.55 -4.45
C ARG A 38 1.91 2.75 -4.06
N ASN A 39 1.92 2.19 -2.85
CA ASN A 39 3.05 1.40 -2.36
C ASN A 39 3.23 0.10 -3.18
N GLY A 40 2.13 -0.57 -3.56
CA GLY A 40 2.17 -1.74 -4.43
C GLY A 40 2.61 -1.40 -5.86
N LEU A 41 2.07 -0.34 -6.46
CA LEU A 41 2.41 0.09 -7.81
C LEU A 41 3.90 0.41 -7.94
N LEU A 42 4.47 1.14 -6.97
CA LEU A 42 5.91 1.47 -6.97
C LEU A 42 6.79 0.22 -6.85
N LEU A 43 6.34 -0.80 -6.13
CA LEU A 43 7.07 -2.07 -6.02
C LEU A 43 7.04 -2.84 -7.35
N VAL A 44 5.87 -2.93 -7.97
CA VAL A 44 5.69 -3.56 -9.30
C VAL A 44 6.51 -2.85 -10.36
N ASP A 45 6.48 -1.53 -10.39
CA ASP A 45 7.25 -0.71 -11.34
C ASP A 45 8.76 -0.92 -11.17
N ASN A 46 9.23 -1.03 -9.92
CA ASN A 46 10.63 -1.36 -9.63
C ASN A 46 11.01 -2.74 -10.18
N TYR A 47 10.14 -3.75 -10.02
CA TYR A 47 10.38 -5.07 -10.58
C TYR A 47 10.41 -5.05 -12.11
N ASN A 48 9.43 -4.40 -12.73
CA ASN A 48 9.34 -4.32 -14.19
C ASN A 48 10.55 -3.59 -14.79
N THR A 49 11.01 -2.53 -14.14
CA THR A 49 12.22 -1.79 -14.55
C THR A 49 13.47 -2.67 -14.49
N LYS A 50 13.70 -3.39 -13.38
CA LYS A 50 14.86 -4.27 -13.24
C LYS A 50 14.79 -5.49 -14.18
N LEU A 51 13.58 -6.02 -14.44
CA LEU A 51 13.36 -7.07 -15.44
C LEU A 51 13.66 -6.58 -16.86
N ALA A 52 13.26 -5.36 -17.21
CA ALA A 52 13.57 -4.75 -18.50
C ALA A 52 15.07 -4.52 -18.71
N GLN A 53 15.83 -4.37 -17.63
CA GLN A 53 17.30 -4.31 -17.65
C GLN A 53 17.97 -5.69 -17.81
N GLY A 54 17.18 -6.77 -17.91
CA GLY A 54 17.69 -8.13 -18.08
C GLY A 54 18.11 -8.83 -16.78
N MET A 55 17.83 -8.24 -15.60
CA MET A 55 18.16 -8.85 -14.32
C MET A 55 17.34 -10.14 -14.12
N PRO A 56 17.95 -11.24 -13.61
CA PRO A 56 17.22 -12.48 -13.41
C PRO A 56 16.13 -12.31 -12.35
N LEU A 57 14.97 -12.93 -12.58
CA LEU A 57 13.76 -12.77 -11.75
C LEU A 57 14.02 -12.93 -10.24
N ARG A 58 14.90 -13.87 -9.85
CA ARG A 58 15.25 -14.10 -8.44
C ARG A 58 15.95 -12.91 -7.81
N GLU A 59 16.87 -12.27 -8.53
CA GLU A 59 17.59 -11.08 -8.05
C GLU A 59 16.67 -9.88 -8.01
N VAL A 60 15.80 -9.71 -9.03
CA VAL A 60 14.78 -8.65 -9.06
C VAL A 60 13.90 -8.69 -7.83
N ILE A 61 13.41 -9.88 -7.46
CA ILE A 61 12.52 -10.03 -6.30
C ILE A 61 13.27 -9.66 -5.02
N VAL A 62 14.51 -10.14 -4.83
CA VAL A 62 15.26 -9.88 -3.58
C VAL A 62 15.67 -8.41 -3.48
N GLU A 63 16.31 -7.88 -4.51
CA GLU A 63 16.86 -6.53 -4.51
C GLU A 63 15.74 -5.49 -4.59
N GLY A 64 14.80 -5.69 -5.52
CA GLY A 64 13.67 -4.78 -5.71
C GLY A 64 12.74 -4.73 -4.50
N SER A 65 12.58 -5.83 -3.75
CA SER A 65 11.82 -5.81 -2.49
C SER A 65 12.56 -5.08 -1.39
N SER A 66 13.88 -5.29 -1.27
CA SER A 66 14.68 -4.73 -0.17
C SER A 66 14.75 -3.20 -0.25
N GLU A 67 14.94 -2.64 -1.45
CA GLU A 67 14.93 -1.19 -1.68
C GLU A 67 13.59 -0.56 -1.28
N ARG A 68 12.48 -1.20 -1.64
CA ARG A 68 11.13 -0.67 -1.41
C ARG A 68 10.61 -0.95 -0.01
N LEU A 69 11.07 -2.03 0.63
CA LEU A 69 10.78 -2.36 2.02
C LEU A 69 11.10 -1.19 2.94
N VAL A 70 12.32 -0.63 2.82
CA VAL A 70 12.75 0.50 3.66
C VAL A 70 11.85 1.72 3.43
N ALA A 71 11.58 2.06 2.17
CA ALA A 71 10.72 3.20 1.84
C ALA A 71 9.28 3.02 2.36
N ILE A 72 8.68 1.84 2.18
CA ILE A 72 7.32 1.53 2.65
C ILE A 72 7.26 1.60 4.18
N LEU A 73 8.23 0.98 4.87
CA LEU A 73 8.30 1.04 6.33
C LEU A 73 8.49 2.47 6.85
N MET A 74 9.34 3.28 6.21
CA MET A 74 9.50 4.69 6.57
C MET A 74 8.17 5.45 6.51
N THR A 75 7.40 5.27 5.43
CA THR A 75 6.09 5.92 5.31
C THR A 75 5.10 5.39 6.36
N ALA A 76 5.06 4.07 6.57
CA ALA A 76 4.14 3.45 7.52
C ALA A 76 4.43 3.89 8.96
N LEU A 77 5.71 3.95 9.34
CA LEU A 77 6.14 4.43 10.66
C LEU A 77 5.83 5.92 10.83
N THR A 78 6.10 6.74 9.81
CA THR A 78 5.79 8.18 9.83
C THR A 78 4.30 8.42 10.02
N SER A 79 3.46 7.73 9.24
CA SER A 79 2.00 7.81 9.37
C SER A 79 1.52 7.30 10.73
N ALA A 80 2.07 6.18 11.21
CA ALA A 80 1.72 5.63 12.51
C ALA A 80 2.00 6.64 13.63
N LEU A 81 3.22 7.20 13.68
CA LEU A 81 3.61 8.20 14.66
C LEU A 81 2.72 9.46 14.59
N GLY A 82 2.37 9.93 13.40
CA GLY A 82 1.45 11.06 13.23
C GLY A 82 0.02 10.78 13.71
N MET A 83 -0.42 9.53 13.66
CA MET A 83 -1.78 9.12 14.06
C MET A 83 -1.89 8.75 15.54
N VAL A 84 -0.79 8.41 16.21
CA VAL A 84 -0.77 8.10 17.65
C VAL A 84 -1.59 9.10 18.48
N PRO A 85 -1.32 10.42 18.48
CA PRO A 85 -2.07 11.37 19.33
C PRO A 85 -3.55 11.52 18.93
N LEU A 86 -3.88 11.25 17.66
CA LEU A 86 -5.27 11.29 17.18
C LEU A 86 -6.08 10.13 17.77
N VAL A 87 -5.47 8.95 17.91
CA VAL A 87 -6.10 7.75 18.47
C VAL A 87 -6.30 7.83 19.98
N ILE A 88 -5.33 8.37 20.73
CA ILE A 88 -5.37 8.38 22.22
C ILE A 88 -6.08 9.59 22.83
N GLY A 89 -5.98 10.78 22.23
CA GLY A 89 -6.56 11.98 22.87
C GLY A 89 -8.10 11.96 22.88
N SER A 90 -8.72 12.65 23.83
CA SER A 90 -10.17 12.84 23.94
C SER A 90 -10.54 14.32 23.80
N GLY A 91 -11.62 14.67 23.10
CA GLY A 91 -12.05 16.07 22.91
C GLY A 91 -13.09 16.26 21.80
N ALA A 92 -13.61 17.49 21.66
CA ALA A 92 -14.59 17.83 20.63
C ALA A 92 -14.03 17.59 19.21
N GLY A 93 -14.86 17.04 18.31
CA GLY A 93 -14.48 16.71 16.93
C GLY A 93 -13.77 15.36 16.74
N LYS A 94 -13.36 14.70 17.83
CA LYS A 94 -12.71 13.38 17.76
C LYS A 94 -13.63 12.21 17.44
N GLU A 95 -14.95 12.38 17.60
CA GLU A 95 -15.96 11.37 17.25
C GLU A 95 -15.88 10.94 15.77
N ILE A 96 -15.37 11.82 14.90
CA ILE A 96 -15.19 11.57 13.47
C ILE A 96 -13.72 11.19 13.19
N LEU A 97 -12.75 11.89 13.80
CA LEU A 97 -11.33 11.66 13.53
C LEU A 97 -10.80 10.34 14.10
N GLN A 98 -11.31 9.89 15.25
CA GLN A 98 -10.83 8.67 15.90
C GLN A 98 -11.16 7.41 15.08
N PRO A 99 -12.41 7.19 14.59
CA PRO A 99 -12.71 6.07 13.69
C PRO A 99 -11.86 6.09 12.41
N LEU A 100 -11.65 7.27 11.82
CA LEU A 100 -10.80 7.44 10.65
C LEU A 100 -9.35 7.02 10.94
N ALA A 101 -8.76 7.54 12.01
CA ALA A 101 -7.38 7.26 12.38
C ALA A 101 -7.16 5.77 12.70
N VAL A 102 -8.10 5.12 13.38
CA VAL A 102 -8.02 3.69 13.71
C VAL A 102 -8.03 2.82 12.45
N VAL A 103 -8.91 3.12 11.48
CA VAL A 103 -8.97 2.38 10.21
C VAL A 103 -7.68 2.55 9.43
N VAL A 104 -7.19 3.78 9.31
CA VAL A 104 -5.97 4.07 8.55
C VAL A 104 -4.76 3.40 9.20
N LEU A 105 -4.61 3.49 10.53
CA LEU A 105 -3.48 2.90 11.26
C LEU A 105 -3.46 1.36 11.17
N GLY A 106 -4.57 0.70 11.48
CA GLY A 106 -4.64 -0.77 11.42
C GLY A 106 -4.53 -1.31 10.00
N GLY A 107 -5.15 -0.60 9.07
CA GLY A 107 -5.08 -0.94 7.67
C GLY A 107 -3.72 -0.70 7.03
N LEU A 108 -2.95 0.31 7.46
CA LEU A 108 -1.58 0.57 7.01
C LEU A 108 -0.67 -0.60 7.35
N PHE A 109 -0.80 -1.13 8.56
CA PHE A 109 -0.02 -2.28 9.00
C PHE A 109 -0.36 -3.53 8.18
N THR A 110 -1.65 -3.79 8.01
CA THR A 110 -2.16 -4.94 7.25
C THR A 110 -1.78 -4.83 5.77
N SER A 111 -1.98 -3.67 5.17
CA SER A 111 -1.64 -3.42 3.77
C SER A 111 -0.15 -3.49 3.51
N THR A 112 0.68 -2.97 4.41
CA THR A 112 2.14 -3.04 4.29
C THR A 112 2.60 -4.50 4.28
N ALA A 113 2.10 -5.31 5.23
CA ALA A 113 2.37 -6.73 5.27
C ALA A 113 1.88 -7.43 3.99
N LEU A 114 0.67 -7.10 3.51
CA LEU A 114 0.13 -7.64 2.28
C LEU A 114 1.03 -7.30 1.08
N THR A 115 1.42 -6.04 0.93
CA THR A 115 2.27 -5.59 -0.18
C THR A 115 3.63 -6.29 -0.18
N LEU A 116 4.26 -6.43 0.98
CA LEU A 116 5.61 -6.97 1.11
C LEU A 116 5.67 -8.51 1.15
N LEU A 117 4.57 -9.18 1.43
CA LEU A 117 4.51 -10.65 1.42
C LEU A 117 3.85 -11.16 0.16
N VAL A 118 2.72 -10.58 -0.22
CA VAL A 118 1.91 -11.07 -1.35
C VAL A 118 2.56 -10.71 -2.68
N LEU A 119 3.04 -9.48 -2.91
CA LEU A 119 3.63 -9.16 -4.22
C LEU A 119 4.90 -9.96 -4.54
N PRO A 120 5.88 -10.09 -3.63
CA PRO A 120 7.07 -10.90 -3.91
C PRO A 120 6.71 -12.36 -4.13
N SER A 121 5.77 -12.90 -3.34
CA SER A 121 5.27 -14.27 -3.52
C SER A 121 4.56 -14.46 -4.87
N LEU A 122 3.75 -13.47 -5.30
CA LEU A 122 3.04 -13.51 -6.57
C LEU A 122 4.04 -13.48 -7.73
N TYR A 123 5.06 -12.63 -7.68
CA TYR A 123 6.13 -12.58 -8.68
C TYR A 123 6.99 -13.85 -8.68
N ALA A 124 7.24 -14.45 -7.52
CA ALA A 124 7.96 -15.72 -7.44
C ALA A 124 7.18 -16.87 -8.11
N GLN A 125 5.85 -16.90 -7.94
CA GLN A 125 5.01 -17.97 -8.47
C GLN A 125 4.59 -17.74 -9.93
N PHE A 126 4.27 -16.51 -10.31
CA PHE A 126 3.69 -16.15 -11.60
C PHE A 126 4.63 -15.33 -12.50
N GLY A 127 5.84 -14.97 -12.04
CA GLY A 127 6.78 -14.19 -12.83
C GLY A 127 7.16 -14.83 -14.17
N ARG A 128 7.09 -16.17 -14.30
CA ARG A 128 7.26 -16.86 -15.59
C ARG A 128 6.17 -16.56 -16.62
N HIS A 129 4.98 -16.15 -16.19
CA HIS A 129 3.84 -15.82 -17.06
C HIS A 129 3.58 -14.32 -17.15
N LEU A 130 3.94 -13.56 -16.11
CA LEU A 130 3.74 -12.12 -16.02
C LEU A 130 4.84 -11.31 -16.70
N VAL A 131 6.02 -11.90 -16.92
CA VAL A 131 7.12 -11.24 -17.64
C VAL A 131 6.96 -11.57 -19.13
N PRO A 132 6.51 -10.62 -19.97
CA PRO A 132 6.59 -10.80 -21.41
C PRO A 132 8.06 -11.05 -21.72
N LYS A 133 8.36 -12.08 -22.53
CA LYS A 133 9.71 -12.28 -23.08
C LYS A 133 10.13 -10.94 -23.68
N VAL A 134 10.99 -10.20 -22.97
CA VAL A 134 11.63 -9.01 -23.51
C VAL A 134 12.30 -9.50 -24.78
N ALA A 135 11.75 -9.06 -25.92
CA ALA A 135 12.30 -9.34 -27.22
C ALA A 135 13.79 -9.00 -27.15
N ALA A 136 14.61 -9.90 -27.67
CA ALA A 136 16.06 -9.88 -27.60
C ALA A 136 16.63 -8.46 -27.71
N PRO A 137 17.73 -8.14 -26.99
CA PRO A 137 18.36 -6.83 -27.06
C PRO A 137 18.44 -6.44 -28.54
N LEU A 138 17.84 -5.31 -28.90
CA LEU A 138 18.05 -4.71 -30.21
C LEU A 138 19.56 -4.70 -30.40
N SER A 139 20.01 -5.38 -31.45
CA SER A 139 21.41 -5.39 -31.87
C SER A 139 21.93 -3.96 -31.75
N PRO A 140 23.17 -3.75 -31.24
CA PRO A 140 23.78 -2.44 -31.25
C PRO A 140 23.54 -1.82 -32.62
N PRO A 141 23.26 -0.50 -32.74
CA PRO A 141 23.17 0.12 -34.04
C PRO A 141 24.44 -0.31 -34.77
N GLU A 142 24.25 -1.13 -35.82
CA GLU A 142 25.32 -1.46 -36.73
C GLU A 142 25.81 -0.09 -37.16
N ILE A 143 26.97 0.32 -36.64
CA ILE A 143 27.67 1.43 -37.24
C ILE A 143 28.05 0.83 -38.57
N GLU A 144 27.17 1.05 -39.54
CA GLU A 144 27.49 1.01 -40.95
C GLU A 144 28.67 1.97 -41.06
N THR A 145 29.85 1.40 -40.89
CA THR A 145 31.10 1.99 -41.31
C THR A 145 30.91 2.17 -42.79
N GLU A 146 30.37 3.34 -43.17
CA GLU A 146 30.54 3.84 -44.52
C GLU A 146 32.02 3.62 -44.85
N PRO A 147 32.35 2.91 -45.93
CA PRO A 147 33.72 2.79 -46.34
C PRO A 147 34.20 4.21 -46.59
N HIS A 148 35.05 4.68 -45.69
CA HIS A 148 35.71 5.97 -45.78
C HIS A 148 36.54 5.91 -47.07
N ASP A 149 35.94 6.36 -48.17
CA ASP A 149 36.54 6.34 -49.49
C ASP A 149 37.73 7.31 -49.48
N PRO A 150 38.98 6.83 -49.58
CA PRO A 150 40.15 7.71 -49.63
C PRO A 150 40.23 8.47 -50.96
N ALA A 151 39.34 8.22 -51.93
CA ALA A 151 39.34 8.88 -53.24
C ALA A 151 38.67 10.27 -53.26
N LEU A 152 38.04 10.72 -52.17
CA LEU A 152 37.38 12.04 -52.11
C LEU A 152 38.28 13.18 -51.59
N ILE A 153 39.58 12.91 -51.41
CA ILE A 153 40.59 13.91 -50.99
C ILE A 153 41.77 13.96 -51.98
N GLN A 154 41.51 13.84 -53.29
CA GLN A 154 42.46 14.23 -54.35
C GLN A 154 41.80 15.10 -55.40
#